data_AF-A0A9E3SGB6-F1
#
_entry.id   AF-A0A9E3SGB6-F1
#
_cell.length_a   1.000
_cell.length_b   1.000
_cell.length_c   1.000
_cell.angle_alpha   90.00
_cell.angle_beta   90.00
_cell.angle_gamma   90.00
#
_symmetry.space_group_name_H-M   'P 1'
#
loop_
_entity.id
_entity.type
_entity.pdbx_description
1 polymer ?
#
loop_
_entity_poly.entity_id
_entity_poly.type
_entity_poly.pdbx_seq_one_letter_code
_entity_poly.pdbx_strand_id
1 'polypeptide(L)'
;MNLLERIKQMIQGTSGEAEQVIKDAHSTREMLEHLDELITRNEVELRKTRQELARLELSERASIENIKSGRVGDREKEFVLLQIKRTRTQMGNLKLKADILNKNIELHMNLVGKIQAMEAMDLRGIEQSVVERVMLDFEEGMEKFRDSVETGEGVVQSRDDVLTSKDKEDLRKLEKEIMGEETRQRVMDADLREIEAEIMAREQESKPEKSPEKSPKKSKEEPEAQVE
;
A
#
# COMPACT_ATOMS: atom_id res chain seq x y z
N MET A 1 34.59 -2.74 19.28
CA MET A 1 33.19 -3.12 19.02
C MET A 1 32.92 -2.83 17.56
N ASN A 2 32.49 -3.85 16.81
CA ASN A 2 32.26 -3.73 15.36
C ASN A 2 30.96 -2.94 15.08
N LEU A 3 30.85 -2.24 13.94
CA LEU A 3 29.66 -1.49 13.53
C LEU A 3 28.39 -2.34 13.61
N LEU A 4 28.48 -3.61 13.18
CA LEU A 4 27.38 -4.58 13.27
C LEU A 4 26.89 -4.79 14.72
N GLU A 5 27.82 -4.98 15.67
CA GLU A 5 27.46 -5.20 17.08
C GLU A 5 26.79 -3.97 17.69
N ARG A 6 27.20 -2.77 17.27
CA ARG A 6 26.59 -1.50 17.67
C ARG A 6 25.16 -1.37 17.16
N ILE A 7 24.95 -1.66 15.88
CA ILE A 7 23.60 -1.66 15.27
C ILE A 7 22.70 -2.69 15.96
N LYS A 8 23.21 -3.88 16.28
CA LYS A 8 22.45 -4.90 17.00
C LYS A 8 22.07 -4.46 18.41
N GLN A 9 22.96 -3.80 19.15
CA GLN A 9 22.66 -3.28 20.49
C GLN A 9 21.61 -2.17 20.47
N MET A 10 21.65 -1.28 19.48
CA MET A 10 20.70 -0.18 19.32
C MET A 10 19.25 -0.67 19.10
N ILE A 11 19.10 -1.85 18.51
CA ILE A 11 17.80 -2.40 18.11
C ILE A 11 17.33 -3.49 19.09
N GLN A 12 18.15 -3.83 20.10
CA GLN A 12 17.72 -4.71 21.18
C GLN A 12 16.53 -4.10 21.94
N GLY A 13 15.39 -4.78 21.89
CA GLY A 13 14.17 -4.34 22.59
C GLY A 13 13.17 -3.57 21.72
N THR A 14 13.33 -3.54 20.40
CA THR A 14 12.23 -3.22 19.47
C THR A 14 11.49 -4.50 19.10
N SER A 15 10.18 -4.61 19.28
CA SER A 15 9.43 -5.78 18.81
C SER A 15 9.21 -5.71 17.29
N GLY A 16 9.37 -6.84 16.58
CA GLY A 16 8.95 -6.98 15.18
C GLY A 16 9.91 -7.77 14.28
N GLU A 17 9.50 -7.99 13.02
CA GLU A 17 10.25 -8.77 12.02
C GLU A 17 11.65 -8.17 11.73
N ALA A 18 11.79 -6.84 11.77
CA ALA A 18 13.07 -6.17 11.58
C ALA A 18 14.07 -6.46 12.71
N GLU A 19 13.62 -6.59 13.96
CA GLU A 19 14.51 -6.95 15.08
C GLU A 19 15.08 -8.35 14.87
N GLN A 20 14.26 -9.28 14.41
CA GLN A 20 14.66 -10.65 14.13
C GLN A 20 15.71 -10.68 13.01
N VAL A 21 15.45 -10.00 11.90
CA VAL A 21 16.40 -9.85 10.78
C VAL A 21 17.76 -9.31 11.25
N ILE A 22 17.75 -8.33 12.14
CA ILE A 22 18.95 -7.64 12.61
C ILE A 22 19.72 -8.48 13.61
N LYS A 23 19.03 -9.22 14.48
CA LYS A 23 19.64 -10.19 15.41
C LYS A 23 20.35 -11.31 14.65
N ASP A 24 19.73 -11.82 13.59
CA ASP A 24 20.18 -12.99 12.86
C ASP A 24 21.27 -12.67 11.80
N ALA A 25 21.42 -11.41 11.38
CA ALA A 25 22.42 -11.01 10.38
C ALA A 25 23.87 -11.17 10.86
N HIS A 26 24.75 -11.75 10.03
CA HIS A 26 26.17 -11.95 10.34
C HIS A 26 27.06 -10.84 9.76
N SER A 27 26.51 -9.99 8.89
CA SER A 27 27.17 -8.83 8.31
C SER A 27 26.21 -7.67 8.10
N THR A 28 26.74 -6.45 7.99
CA THR A 28 25.93 -5.26 7.67
C THR A 28 25.27 -5.37 6.30
N ARG A 29 25.96 -6.00 5.34
CA ARG A 29 25.43 -6.26 4.00
C ARG A 29 24.21 -7.19 4.03
N GLU A 30 24.31 -8.31 4.72
CA GLU A 30 23.20 -9.27 4.90
C GLU A 30 22.00 -8.61 5.60
N MET A 31 22.26 -7.75 6.59
CA MET A 31 21.23 -6.97 7.25
C MET A 31 20.50 -6.02 6.29
N LEU A 32 21.26 -5.29 5.45
CA LEU A 32 20.68 -4.38 4.45
C LEU A 32 19.86 -5.16 3.42
N GLU A 33 20.37 -6.29 2.92
CA GLU A 33 19.67 -7.15 1.96
C GLU A 33 18.32 -7.65 2.55
N HIS A 34 18.31 -8.13 3.79
CA HIS A 34 17.07 -8.56 4.44
C HIS A 34 16.10 -7.41 4.76
N LEU A 35 16.59 -6.21 5.09
CA LEU A 35 15.74 -5.03 5.28
C LEU A 35 15.07 -4.60 3.96
N ASP A 36 15.81 -4.65 2.85
CA ASP A 36 15.27 -4.39 1.51
C ASP A 36 14.20 -5.42 1.11
N GLU A 37 14.37 -6.70 1.49
CA GLU A 37 13.34 -7.72 1.31
C GLU A 37 12.06 -7.42 2.10
N LEU A 38 12.19 -6.98 3.36
CA LEU A 38 11.04 -6.57 4.19
C LEU A 38 10.33 -5.36 3.60
N ILE A 39 11.07 -4.35 3.13
CA ILE A 39 10.52 -3.18 2.44
C ILE A 39 9.73 -3.63 1.22
N THR A 40 10.35 -4.43 0.34
CA THR A 40 9.72 -4.92 -0.89
C THR A 40 8.45 -5.73 -0.58
N ARG A 41 8.47 -6.59 0.44
CA ARG A 41 7.30 -7.36 0.87
C ARG A 41 6.17 -6.42 1.32
N ASN A 42 6.48 -5.45 2.18
CA ASN A 42 5.50 -4.48 2.68
C ASN A 42 4.92 -3.62 1.55
N GLU A 43 5.73 -3.21 0.58
CA GLU A 43 5.26 -2.47 -0.60
C GLU A 43 4.28 -3.30 -1.44
N VAL A 44 4.60 -4.57 -1.68
CA VAL A 44 3.72 -5.48 -2.42
C VAL A 44 2.40 -5.68 -1.67
N GLU A 45 2.45 -5.90 -0.35
CA GLU A 45 1.25 -6.01 0.47
C GLU A 45 0.43 -4.73 0.52
N LEU A 46 1.08 -3.58 0.57
CA LEU A 46 0.44 -2.27 0.56
C LEU A 46 -0.31 -2.06 -0.76
N ARG A 47 0.32 -2.38 -1.90
CA ARG A 47 -0.33 -2.31 -3.21
C ARG A 47 -1.56 -3.22 -3.28
N LYS A 48 -1.46 -4.46 -2.81
CA LYS A 48 -2.60 -5.40 -2.73
C LYS A 48 -3.73 -4.85 -1.86
N THR A 49 -3.38 -4.30 -0.68
CA THR A 49 -4.35 -3.71 0.27
C THR A 49 -5.06 -2.52 -0.36
N ARG A 50 -4.34 -1.63 -1.06
CA ARG A 50 -4.92 -0.48 -1.77
C ARG A 50 -5.82 -0.91 -2.93
N GLN A 51 -5.46 -1.94 -3.68
CA GLN A 51 -6.31 -2.50 -4.74
C GLN A 51 -7.61 -3.08 -4.19
N GLU A 52 -7.55 -3.82 -3.08
CA GLU A 52 -8.74 -4.36 -2.42
C GLU A 52 -9.64 -3.25 -1.89
N LEU A 53 -9.05 -2.21 -1.28
CA LEU A 53 -9.75 -1.03 -0.81
C LEU A 53 -10.49 -0.31 -1.96
N ALA A 54 -9.82 -0.08 -3.09
CA ALA A 54 -10.44 0.53 -4.27
C ALA A 54 -11.62 -0.32 -4.81
N ARG A 55 -11.48 -1.65 -4.82
CA ARG A 55 -12.55 -2.58 -5.22
C ARG A 55 -13.76 -2.49 -4.28
N LEU A 56 -13.53 -2.44 -2.97
CA LEU A 56 -14.60 -2.30 -1.98
C LEU A 56 -15.29 -0.94 -2.09
N GLU A 57 -14.54 0.15 -2.34
CA GLU A 57 -15.11 1.48 -2.56
C GLU A 57 -16.00 1.53 -3.81
N LEU A 58 -15.58 0.92 -4.92
CA LEU A 58 -16.42 0.78 -6.12
C LEU A 58 -17.69 -0.02 -5.82
N SER A 59 -17.57 -1.14 -5.10
CA SER A 59 -18.72 -1.97 -4.70
C SER A 59 -19.68 -1.23 -3.76
N GLU A 60 -19.16 -0.40 -2.86
CA GLU A 60 -19.96 0.42 -1.96
C GLU A 60 -20.73 1.49 -2.76
N ARG A 61 -20.04 2.22 -3.63
CA ARG A 61 -20.66 3.24 -4.49
C ARG A 61 -21.77 2.67 -5.35
N ALA A 62 -21.57 1.50 -5.96
CA ALA A 62 -22.59 0.83 -6.74
C ALA A 62 -23.81 0.44 -5.88
N SER A 63 -23.59 -0.06 -4.66
CA SER A 63 -24.67 -0.38 -3.71
C SER A 63 -25.45 0.87 -3.29
N ILE A 64 -24.74 1.98 -3.03
CA ILE A 64 -25.31 3.28 -2.69
C ILE A 64 -26.16 3.82 -3.84
N GLU A 65 -25.65 3.77 -5.07
CA GLU A 65 -26.37 4.23 -6.27
C GLU A 65 -27.63 3.40 -6.53
N ASN A 66 -27.57 2.08 -6.34
CA ASN A 66 -28.74 1.21 -6.46
C ASN A 66 -29.84 1.57 -5.44
N ILE A 67 -29.48 1.95 -4.21
CA ILE A 67 -30.43 2.48 -3.23
C ILE A 67 -30.99 3.83 -3.67
N LYS A 68 -30.12 4.78 -4.05
CA LYS A 68 -30.51 6.14 -4.47
C LYS A 68 -31.45 6.14 -5.69
N SER A 69 -31.18 5.27 -6.65
CA SER A 69 -31.97 5.13 -7.88
C SER A 69 -33.28 4.35 -7.70
N GLY A 70 -33.56 3.83 -6.50
CA GLY A 70 -34.76 3.05 -6.23
C GLY A 70 -34.79 1.68 -6.92
N ARG A 71 -33.65 1.18 -7.40
CA ARG A 71 -33.54 -0.16 -8.01
C ARG A 71 -33.68 -1.28 -6.98
N VAL A 72 -33.45 -0.97 -5.71
CA VAL A 72 -33.58 -1.91 -4.58
C VAL A 72 -34.97 -1.76 -3.97
N GLY A 73 -35.74 -2.84 -3.92
CA GLY A 73 -37.06 -2.82 -3.28
C GLY A 73 -36.97 -2.69 -1.75
N ASP A 74 -38.04 -2.21 -1.10
CA ASP A 74 -38.06 -1.94 0.35
C ASP A 74 -37.68 -3.15 1.21
N ARG A 75 -38.01 -4.37 0.77
CA ARG A 75 -37.65 -5.61 1.46
C ARG A 75 -36.15 -5.96 1.37
N GLU A 76 -35.50 -5.57 0.28
CA GLU A 76 -34.08 -5.85 0.02
C GLU A 76 -33.18 -4.72 0.54
N LYS A 77 -33.75 -3.54 0.77
CA LYS A 77 -33.04 -2.34 1.22
C LYS A 77 -32.32 -2.53 2.55
N GLU A 78 -32.95 -3.21 3.52
CA GLU A 78 -32.31 -3.53 4.81
C GLU A 78 -31.06 -4.41 4.62
N PHE A 79 -31.13 -5.38 3.70
CA PHE A 79 -30.01 -6.25 3.37
C PHE A 79 -28.86 -5.48 2.69
N VAL A 80 -29.17 -4.64 1.70
CA VAL A 80 -28.14 -3.83 1.02
C VAL A 80 -27.50 -2.82 1.97
N LEU A 81 -28.26 -2.20 2.88
CA LEU A 81 -27.71 -1.32 3.92
C LEU A 81 -26.77 -2.05 4.88
N LEU A 82 -27.11 -3.29 5.27
CA LEU A 82 -26.23 -4.13 6.09
C LEU A 82 -24.94 -4.49 5.35
N GLN A 83 -25.04 -4.80 4.06
CA GLN A 83 -23.87 -5.05 3.22
C GLN A 83 -22.97 -3.81 3.14
N ILE A 84 -23.53 -2.62 2.92
CA ILE A 84 -22.77 -1.36 2.94
C ILE A 84 -22.08 -1.15 4.29
N LYS A 85 -22.78 -1.38 5.41
CA LYS A 85 -22.19 -1.29 6.76
C LYS A 85 -20.99 -2.24 6.90
N ARG A 86 -21.12 -3.50 6.47
CA ARG A 86 -20.03 -4.50 6.49
C ARG A 86 -18.85 -4.07 5.61
N THR A 87 -19.12 -3.61 4.40
CA THR A 87 -18.10 -3.10 3.47
C THR A 87 -17.35 -1.91 4.07
N ARG A 88 -18.03 -0.95 4.71
CA ARG A 88 -17.39 0.18 5.41
C ARG A 88 -16.46 -0.27 6.53
N THR A 89 -16.87 -1.25 7.34
CA THR A 89 -16.00 -1.83 8.38
C THR A 89 -14.76 -2.48 7.77
N GLN A 90 -14.93 -3.28 6.71
CA GLN A 90 -13.81 -3.91 6.01
C GLN A 90 -12.83 -2.88 5.44
N MET A 91 -13.34 -1.81 4.81
CA MET A 91 -12.51 -0.71 4.32
C MET A 91 -11.76 0.00 5.46
N GLY A 92 -12.39 0.22 6.62
CA GLY A 92 -11.72 0.77 7.79
C GLY A 92 -10.53 -0.07 8.25
N ASN A 93 -10.71 -1.39 8.30
CA ASN A 93 -9.63 -2.32 8.66
C ASN A 93 -8.50 -2.33 7.63
N LEU A 94 -8.83 -2.28 6.33
CA LEU A 94 -7.81 -2.20 5.27
C LEU A 94 -7.06 -0.87 5.28
N LYS A 95 -7.71 0.25 5.65
CA LYS A 95 -7.05 1.56 5.84
C LYS A 95 -6.03 1.49 6.97
N LEU A 96 -6.42 0.97 8.13
CA LEU A 96 -5.50 0.72 9.25
C LEU A 96 -4.32 -0.17 8.83
N LYS A 97 -4.58 -1.26 8.11
CA LYS A 97 -3.52 -2.14 7.58
C LYS A 97 -2.57 -1.38 6.64
N ALA A 98 -3.11 -0.58 5.72
CA ALA A 98 -2.30 0.21 4.78
C ALA A 98 -1.44 1.26 5.52
N ASP A 99 -1.97 1.89 6.56
CA ASP A 99 -1.24 2.86 7.38
C ASP A 99 -0.08 2.19 8.13
N ILE A 100 -0.30 1.00 8.70
CA ILE A 100 0.76 0.20 9.35
C ILE A 100 1.85 -0.18 8.34
N LEU A 101 1.46 -0.65 7.15
CA LEU A 101 2.42 -1.03 6.11
C LEU A 101 3.25 0.17 5.62
N ASN A 102 2.62 1.34 5.40
CA ASN A 102 3.32 2.58 5.07
C ASN A 102 4.35 2.95 6.16
N LYS A 103 3.93 2.95 7.42
CA LYS A 103 4.80 3.23 8.57
C LYS A 103 5.99 2.27 8.64
N ASN A 104 5.77 0.98 8.40
CA ASN A 104 6.83 -0.02 8.39
C ASN A 104 7.83 0.20 7.24
N ILE A 105 7.35 0.55 6.04
CA ILE A 105 8.21 0.89 4.90
C ILE A 105 9.09 2.10 5.24
N GLU A 106 8.49 3.18 5.74
CA GLU A 106 9.22 4.39 6.12
C GLU A 106 10.29 4.10 7.19
N LEU A 107 9.94 3.32 8.21
CA LEU A 107 10.88 2.89 9.24
C LEU A 107 12.08 2.15 8.66
N HIS A 108 11.82 1.12 7.85
CA HIS A 108 12.88 0.28 7.31
C HIS A 108 13.76 1.07 6.33
N MET A 109 13.18 1.94 5.50
CA MET A 109 13.94 2.85 4.63
C MET A 109 14.83 3.81 5.41
N ASN A 110 14.31 4.39 6.50
CA ASN A 110 15.08 5.27 7.38
C ASN A 110 16.24 4.51 8.05
N LEU A 111 15.99 3.27 8.50
CA LEU A 111 17.00 2.42 9.10
C LEU A 111 18.11 2.07 8.08
N VAL A 112 17.74 1.66 6.87
CA VAL A 112 18.66 1.41 5.76
C VAL A 112 19.53 2.63 5.49
N GLY A 113 18.93 3.82 5.34
CA GLY A 113 19.67 5.05 5.09
C GLY A 113 20.66 5.40 6.21
N LYS A 114 20.31 5.10 7.47
CA LYS A 114 21.18 5.34 8.63
C LYS A 114 22.32 4.34 8.71
N ILE A 115 22.07 3.07 8.42
CA ILE A 115 23.12 2.04 8.33
C ILE A 115 24.13 2.42 7.24
N GLN A 116 23.65 2.77 6.05
CA GLN A 116 24.52 3.20 4.94
C GLN A 116 25.31 4.47 5.26
N ALA A 117 24.70 5.43 5.97
CA ALA A 117 25.40 6.62 6.44
C ALA A 117 26.53 6.25 7.41
N MET A 118 26.29 5.34 8.35
CA MET A 118 27.31 4.87 9.28
C MET A 118 28.45 4.13 8.57
N GLU A 119 28.14 3.25 7.61
CA GLU A 119 29.16 2.59 6.77
C GLU A 119 30.01 3.62 6.01
N ALA A 120 29.38 4.64 5.43
CA ALA A 120 30.10 5.70 4.73
C ALA A 120 31.00 6.54 5.65
N MET A 121 30.59 6.77 6.90
CA MET A 121 31.40 7.47 7.89
C MET A 121 32.60 6.63 8.35
N ASP A 122 32.38 5.33 8.57
CA ASP A 122 33.44 4.38 8.94
C ASP A 122 34.49 4.25 7.83
N LEU A 123 34.04 4.12 6.58
CA LEU A 123 34.92 4.08 5.39
C LEU A 123 35.74 5.37 5.19
N ARG A 124 35.25 6.51 5.67
CA ARG A 124 35.94 7.81 5.61
C ARG A 124 36.87 8.05 6.81
N GLY A 125 36.93 7.12 7.77
CA GLY A 125 37.74 7.26 8.97
C GLY A 125 37.30 8.42 9.86
N ILE A 126 36.01 8.77 9.83
CA ILE A 126 35.46 9.83 10.68
C ILE A 126 35.58 9.43 12.15
N GLU A 127 35.89 10.39 13.02
CA GLU A 127 36.03 10.13 14.46
C GLU A 127 34.78 9.45 15.05
N GLN A 128 35.05 8.47 15.90
CA GLN A 128 34.04 7.60 16.49
C GLN A 128 32.99 8.36 17.31
N SER A 129 33.36 9.51 17.87
CA SER A 129 32.49 10.43 18.61
C SER A 129 31.38 11.07 17.75
N VAL A 130 31.61 11.24 16.45
CA VAL A 130 30.64 11.79 15.50
C VAL A 130 29.64 10.71 15.09
N VAL A 131 30.12 9.48 14.91
CA VAL A 131 29.26 8.31 14.65
C VAL A 131 28.32 8.08 15.84
N GLU A 132 28.84 8.16 17.07
CA GLU A 132 28.03 8.03 18.30
C GLU A 132 26.93 9.10 18.42
N ARG A 133 27.17 10.33 17.95
CA ARG A 133 26.12 11.36 17.93
C ARG A 133 25.00 11.04 16.94
N VAL A 134 25.36 10.55 15.75
CA VAL A 134 24.37 10.12 14.76
C VAL A 134 23.55 8.92 15.25
N MET A 135 24.16 8.06 16.07
CA MET A 135 23.46 6.96 16.73
C MET A 135 22.48 7.46 17.79
N LEU A 136 22.88 8.39 18.66
CA LEU A 136 21.98 9.00 19.65
C LEU A 136 20.77 9.70 18.99
N ASP A 137 21.02 10.46 17.92
CA ASP A 137 19.94 11.12 17.17
C ASP A 137 18.97 10.10 16.55
N PHE A 138 19.45 8.91 16.21
CA PHE A 138 18.62 7.83 15.67
C PHE A 138 17.80 7.13 16.77
N GLU A 139 18.40 6.86 17.94
CA GLU A 139 17.71 6.29 19.10
C GLU A 139 16.54 7.20 19.54
N GLU A 140 16.77 8.51 19.64
CA GLU A 140 15.70 9.47 19.96
C GLU A 140 14.60 9.49 18.89
N GLY A 141 14.95 9.29 17.62
CA GLY A 141 13.98 9.21 16.52
C GLY A 141 13.12 7.95 16.59
N MET A 142 13.75 6.82 16.92
CA MET A 142 13.08 5.52 17.10
C MET A 142 12.14 5.52 18.31
N GLU A 143 12.54 6.15 19.42
CA GLU A 143 11.72 6.28 20.62
C GLU A 143 10.46 7.12 20.36
N LYS A 144 10.60 8.29 19.74
CA LYS A 144 9.46 9.13 19.32
C LYS A 144 8.51 8.39 18.37
N PHE A 145 9.06 7.57 17.50
CA PHE A 145 8.26 6.77 16.59
C PHE A 145 7.48 5.68 17.33
N ARG A 146 8.10 4.99 18.30
CA ARG A 146 7.44 3.97 19.15
C ARG A 146 6.23 4.56 19.87
N ASP A 147 6.40 5.73 20.49
CA ASP A 147 5.31 6.44 21.17
C ASP A 147 4.14 6.77 20.23
N SER A 148 4.42 7.04 18.95
CA SER A 148 3.41 7.32 17.92
C SER A 148 2.67 6.08 17.40
N VAL A 149 3.25 4.89 17.57
CA VAL A 149 2.64 3.61 17.15
C VAL A 149 1.81 3.00 18.28
N GLU A 150 2.31 2.99 19.52
CA GLU A 150 1.56 2.48 20.68
C GLU A 150 0.27 3.25 20.94
N THR A 151 0.24 4.55 20.62
CA THR A 151 -0.97 5.38 20.71
C THR A 151 -2.01 5.10 19.62
N GLY A 152 -1.66 4.32 18.59
CA GLY A 152 -2.53 3.96 17.47
C GLY A 152 -3.24 2.60 17.59
N GLU A 153 -2.82 1.71 18.49
CA GLU A 153 -3.38 0.35 18.66
C GLU A 153 -4.68 0.29 19.50
N GLY A 154 -5.45 1.38 19.48
CA GLY A 154 -6.71 1.50 20.20
C GLY A 154 -7.92 0.99 19.42
N VAL A 155 -8.36 -0.23 19.77
CA VAL A 155 -9.73 -0.75 19.65
C VAL A 155 -10.14 -1.33 18.27
N VAL A 156 -9.81 -2.61 18.06
CA VAL A 156 -10.60 -3.49 17.18
C VAL A 156 -11.69 -4.16 18.01
N GLN A 157 -12.89 -3.58 18.05
CA GLN A 157 -14.09 -4.31 18.48
C GLN A 157 -14.70 -5.02 17.27
N SER A 158 -14.32 -6.27 17.07
CA SER A 158 -15.12 -7.22 16.28
C SER A 158 -16.45 -7.40 17.01
N ARG A 159 -17.58 -6.98 16.41
CA ARG A 159 -18.92 -7.16 16.98
C ARG A 159 -19.65 -8.33 16.33
N ASP A 160 -20.29 -9.11 17.19
CA ASP A 160 -21.11 -10.30 16.92
C ASP A 160 -22.30 -10.05 16.00
N ASP A 161 -22.65 -11.10 15.25
CA ASP A 161 -23.57 -11.19 14.11
C ASP A 161 -25.09 -11.19 14.47
N VAL A 162 -25.52 -10.51 15.53
CA VAL A 162 -26.94 -10.43 15.92
C VAL A 162 -27.47 -9.01 15.82
N LEU A 163 -28.45 -8.79 14.94
CA LEU A 163 -29.14 -7.51 14.75
C LEU A 163 -29.86 -7.06 16.03
N THR A 164 -29.26 -6.11 16.74
CA THR A 164 -29.86 -5.48 17.91
C THR A 164 -30.77 -4.31 17.51
N SER A 165 -31.63 -3.83 18.41
CA SER A 165 -32.44 -2.61 18.18
C SER A 165 -31.58 -1.39 17.83
N LYS A 166 -30.31 -1.39 18.26
CA LYS A 166 -29.31 -0.37 17.93
C LYS A 166 -28.89 -0.44 16.46
N ASP A 167 -28.79 -1.64 15.88
CA ASP A 167 -28.46 -1.82 14.46
C ASP A 167 -29.54 -1.25 13.55
N LYS A 168 -30.83 -1.38 13.92
CA LYS A 168 -31.93 -0.76 13.15
C LYS A 168 -31.88 0.77 13.17
N GLU A 169 -31.43 1.37 14.28
CA GLU A 169 -31.23 2.81 14.36
C GLU A 169 -30.01 3.26 13.53
N ASP A 170 -28.92 2.50 13.57
CA ASP A 170 -27.72 2.73 12.76
C ASP A 170 -28.02 2.62 11.26
N LEU A 171 -28.82 1.64 10.84
CA LEU A 171 -29.25 1.48 9.45
C LEU A 171 -30.10 2.65 8.96
N ARG A 172 -31.00 3.19 9.81
CA ARG A 172 -31.78 4.39 9.48
C ARG A 172 -30.90 5.64 9.36
N LYS A 173 -29.86 5.76 10.18
CA LYS A 173 -28.88 6.86 10.06
C LYS A 173 -28.09 6.73 8.77
N LEU A 174 -27.62 5.53 8.45
CA LEU A 174 -26.92 5.21 7.22
C LEU A 174 -27.79 5.49 5.98
N GLU A 175 -29.06 5.13 6.03
CA GLU A 175 -30.02 5.44 4.97
C GLU A 175 -30.20 6.95 4.77
N LYS A 176 -30.34 7.72 5.86
CA LYS A 176 -30.43 9.18 5.78
C LYS A 176 -29.14 9.83 5.26
N GLU A 177 -27.98 9.33 5.66
CA GLU A 177 -26.68 9.77 5.17
C GLU A 177 -26.55 9.52 3.67
N ILE A 178 -26.85 8.29 3.23
CA ILE A 178 -26.82 7.90 1.82
C ILE A 178 -27.76 8.79 1.01
N MET A 179 -28.96 9.06 1.49
CA MET A 179 -29.93 9.91 0.80
C MET A 179 -29.64 11.42 0.93
N GLY A 180 -28.64 11.82 1.73
CA GLY A 180 -28.42 13.21 2.17
C GLY A 180 -27.08 13.88 1.84
N GLU A 181 -26.01 13.18 1.45
CA GLU A 181 -24.71 13.82 1.15
C GLU A 181 -24.08 13.45 -0.21
N GLU A 182 -23.55 14.50 -0.87
CA GLU A 182 -23.03 14.57 -2.25
C GLU A 182 -21.53 14.96 -2.27
N THR A 183 -20.83 14.89 -1.12
CA THR A 183 -19.56 15.62 -0.92
C THR A 183 -18.27 14.80 -0.97
N ARG A 184 -18.30 13.45 -1.03
CA ARG A 184 -17.07 12.63 -1.12
C ARG A 184 -16.57 12.36 -2.54
N GLN A 185 -17.33 12.75 -3.55
CA GLN A 185 -17.06 12.36 -4.94
C GLN A 185 -15.83 13.05 -5.56
N ARG A 186 -15.44 14.24 -5.09
CA ARG A 186 -14.46 15.09 -5.80
C ARG A 186 -12.98 14.81 -5.52
N VAL A 187 -12.63 14.23 -4.38
CA VAL A 187 -11.21 13.96 -4.04
C VAL A 187 -10.78 12.60 -4.61
N MET A 188 -11.70 11.64 -4.74
CA MET A 188 -11.37 10.24 -5.05
C MET A 188 -11.41 9.89 -6.55
N ASP A 189 -11.98 10.76 -7.40
CA ASP A 189 -11.92 10.61 -8.85
C ASP A 189 -10.51 10.89 -9.42
N ALA A 190 -9.65 11.58 -8.65
CA ALA A 190 -8.25 11.79 -9.01
C ALA A 190 -7.42 10.50 -8.84
N ASP A 191 -7.54 9.85 -7.68
CA ASP A 191 -6.79 8.63 -7.36
C ASP A 191 -7.21 7.43 -8.24
N LEU A 192 -8.51 7.33 -8.59
CA LEU A 192 -9.01 6.30 -9.51
C LEU A 192 -8.45 6.46 -10.93
N ARG A 193 -8.28 7.70 -11.41
CA ARG A 193 -7.70 7.98 -12.74
C ARG A 193 -6.21 7.67 -12.79
N GLU A 194 -5.49 7.87 -11.69
CA GLU A 194 -4.07 7.54 -11.60
C GLU A 194 -3.85 6.02 -11.63
N ILE A 195 -4.70 5.25 -10.94
CA ILE A 195 -4.67 3.78 -10.96
C ILE A 195 -5.12 3.21 -12.31
N GLU A 196 -6.15 3.77 -12.96
CA GLU A 196 -6.55 3.36 -14.31
C GLU A 196 -5.46 3.63 -15.35
N ALA A 197 -4.76 4.76 -15.23
CA ALA A 197 -3.62 5.08 -16.10
C ALA A 197 -2.45 4.09 -15.91
N GLU A 198 -2.17 3.70 -14.67
CA GLU A 198 -1.13 2.72 -14.35
C GLU A 198 -1.47 1.31 -14.87
N ILE A 199 -2.74 0.89 -14.81
CA ILE A 199 -3.21 -0.39 -15.36
C ILE A 199 -3.12 -0.39 -16.89
N MET A 200 -3.55 0.68 -17.56
CA MET A 200 -3.48 0.77 -19.03
C MET A 200 -2.03 0.86 -19.55
N ALA A 201 -1.12 1.50 -18.81
CA ALA A 201 0.29 1.53 -19.17
C ALA A 201 0.89 0.10 -19.18
N ARG A 202 0.53 -0.73 -18.20
CA ARG A 202 0.98 -2.14 -18.11
C ARG A 202 0.43 -3.06 -19.21
N GLU A 203 -0.79 -2.78 -19.70
CA GLU A 203 -1.36 -3.52 -20.84
C GLU A 203 -0.71 -3.16 -22.18
N GLN A 204 -0.11 -1.96 -22.29
CA GLN A 204 0.63 -1.57 -23.49
C GLN A 204 2.06 -2.14 -23.51
N GLU A 205 2.72 -2.28 -22.37
CA GLU A 205 4.07 -2.86 -22.27
C GLU A 205 4.10 -4.41 -22.38
N SER A 206 2.96 -5.08 -22.25
CA SER A 206 2.86 -6.54 -22.30
C SER A 206 2.42 -7.12 -23.66
N LYS A 207 2.30 -6.29 -24.70
CA LYS A 207 2.10 -6.79 -26.07
C LYS A 207 3.43 -7.29 -26.65
N PRO A 208 3.56 -8.60 -26.97
CA PRO A 208 4.77 -9.10 -27.60
C PRO A 208 4.91 -8.46 -28.98
N GLU A 209 6.09 -7.86 -29.24
CA GLU A 209 6.49 -7.42 -30.57
C GLU A 209 6.31 -8.57 -31.55
N LYS A 210 5.29 -8.47 -32.41
CA LYS A 210 5.20 -9.28 -33.61
C LYS A 210 6.36 -8.89 -34.50
N SER A 211 7.36 -9.75 -34.51
CA SER A 211 8.43 -9.78 -35.48
C SER A 211 7.86 -9.71 -36.90
N PRO A 212 8.43 -8.90 -37.82
CA PRO A 212 7.91 -8.78 -39.16
C PRO A 212 8.24 -10.05 -39.96
N GLU A 213 7.21 -10.82 -40.29
CA GLU A 213 7.26 -11.90 -41.28
C GLU A 213 7.71 -11.33 -42.64
N LYS A 214 8.90 -11.76 -43.07
CA LYS A 214 9.39 -11.60 -44.44
C LYS A 214 8.41 -12.25 -45.41
N SER A 215 7.68 -11.42 -46.15
CA SER A 215 7.00 -11.85 -47.38
C SER A 215 7.98 -11.80 -48.56
N PRO A 216 7.93 -12.79 -49.48
CA PRO A 216 8.92 -12.97 -50.54
C PRO A 216 8.70 -12.02 -51.72
N LYS A 217 9.81 -11.52 -52.29
CA LYS A 217 9.84 -10.78 -53.56
C LYS A 217 9.17 -11.59 -54.67
N LYS A 218 8.07 -11.07 -55.21
CA LYS A 218 7.51 -11.51 -56.50
C LYS A 218 7.77 -10.40 -57.52
N SER A 219 8.71 -10.68 -58.41
CA SER A 219 9.00 -9.94 -59.63
C SER A 219 7.76 -9.88 -60.53
N LYS A 220 7.45 -8.68 -61.06
CA LYS A 220 6.83 -8.44 -62.38
C LYS A 220 6.64 -6.93 -62.62
N GLU A 221 7.61 -6.35 -63.31
CA GLU A 221 7.62 -5.12 -64.11
C GLU A 221 8.18 -5.62 -65.47
N GLU A 222 7.67 -5.37 -66.67
CA GLU A 222 6.68 -4.46 -67.28
C GLU A 222 6.15 -5.15 -68.57
N PRO A 223 5.04 -4.69 -69.18
CA PRO A 223 4.87 -4.79 -70.62
C PRO A 223 5.18 -3.44 -71.29
N GLU A 224 6.05 -3.49 -72.30
CA GLU A 224 6.28 -2.42 -73.27
C GLU A 224 4.97 -2.07 -73.99
N ALA A 225 4.62 -0.79 -73.99
CA ALA A 225 3.72 -0.20 -74.97
C ALA A 225 4.25 1.18 -75.34
N GLN A 226 5.04 1.24 -76.41
CA GLN A 226 5.33 2.50 -77.11
C GLN A 226 4.12 2.83 -78.00
N VAL A 227 3.62 4.05 -77.82
CA VAL A 227 2.65 4.72 -78.68
C VAL A 227 3.40 5.85 -79.38
N GLU A 228 3.22 5.88 -80.71
CA GLU A 228 3.57 6.93 -81.70
C GLU A 228 5.04 7.22 -82.01
#